data_AF-A0A0W0F7G8-F1
#
_entry.id   AF-A0A0W0F7G8-F1
#
_cell.length_a   1.000
_cell.length_b   1.000
_cell.length_c   1.000
_cell.angle_alpha   90.00
_cell.angle_beta   90.00
_cell.angle_gamma   90.00
#
_symmetry.space_group_name_H-M   'P 1'
#
loop_
_entity.id
_entity.type
_entity.pdbx_description
1 polymer ?
#
loop_
_entity_poly.entity_id
_entity_poly.type
_entity_poly.pdbx_seq_one_letter_code
_entity_poly.pdbx_strand_id
1 'polypeptide(L)'
;MRRPSISLIVCLGVLLAKLVAGDVCKPPRVSVDIEANNATDIVDNAAAASCFPALGFQMPSSVPSSLNNWWCPYNQEYAFMGFSYEVSQCQSLSKLRTEFKDIRNTFSGRYVRLYGACDRSGFYDDVVTAAWEAGIGVHALVWFGFDGTDQWIGRRDTLIKTLHNNPKAKFVTRVVQFGSEPLYDWVLDPDQLAAEVRSMKSELADLQIPVTISEMAYGYQASLSR
;
A
#
# COMPACT_ATOMS: atom_id res chain seq x y z
N MET A 1 -68.17 46.06 -11.79
CA MET A 1 -68.13 46.68 -13.14
C MET A 1 -66.79 47.39 -13.30
N ARG A 2 -66.14 47.24 -14.47
CA ARG A 2 -64.78 47.69 -14.90
C ARG A 2 -63.59 46.72 -14.64
N ARG A 3 -63.20 46.01 -15.71
CA ARG A 3 -61.79 45.72 -16.12
C ARG A 3 -61.24 46.97 -16.86
N PRO A 4 -59.93 47.19 -17.14
CA PRO A 4 -58.77 46.27 -17.35
C PRO A 4 -57.50 46.69 -16.55
N SER A 5 -56.33 46.03 -16.56
CA SER A 5 -55.35 45.85 -17.64
C SER A 5 -54.28 44.81 -17.31
N ILE A 6 -53.86 44.08 -18.35
CA ILE A 6 -52.72 43.16 -18.41
C ILE A 6 -51.51 43.97 -18.89
N SER A 7 -50.41 44.01 -18.14
CA SER A 7 -49.05 44.14 -18.69
C SER A 7 -47.98 44.02 -17.59
N LEU A 8 -46.98 43.17 -17.84
CA LEU A 8 -45.64 43.08 -17.23
C LEU A 8 -45.62 43.05 -15.68
N ILE A 9 -45.25 41.94 -15.03
CA ILE A 9 -43.85 41.55 -14.83
C ILE A 9 -43.75 40.02 -14.90
N VAL A 10 -43.34 39.52 -16.07
CA VAL A 10 -42.66 38.23 -16.20
C VAL A 10 -41.17 38.55 -16.08
N CYS A 11 -40.66 38.62 -14.84
CA CYS A 11 -39.22 38.67 -14.59
C CYS A 11 -38.86 38.39 -13.12
N LEU A 12 -39.66 37.57 -12.43
CA LEU A 12 -39.40 37.16 -11.06
C LEU A 12 -39.50 35.63 -10.94
N GLY A 13 -38.61 34.92 -11.63
CA GLY A 13 -38.59 33.46 -11.62
C GLY A 13 -37.34 32.80 -12.21
N VAL A 14 -36.36 33.57 -12.66
CA VAL A 14 -35.15 33.02 -13.31
C VAL A 14 -33.85 33.33 -12.54
N LEU A 15 -33.92 34.06 -11.43
CA LEU A 15 -32.72 34.43 -10.66
C LEU A 15 -32.43 33.57 -9.42
N LEU A 16 -33.19 32.49 -9.18
CA LEU A 16 -32.96 31.59 -8.03
C LEU A 16 -32.63 30.14 -8.41
N ALA A 17 -32.28 29.86 -9.67
CA ALA A 17 -31.89 28.51 -10.13
C ALA A 17 -30.49 28.45 -10.77
N LYS A 18 -29.66 29.49 -10.61
CA LYS A 18 -28.30 29.54 -11.19
C LYS A 18 -27.15 29.56 -10.18
N LEU A 19 -27.39 29.23 -8.91
CA LEU A 19 -26.33 29.19 -7.89
C LEU A 19 -26.18 27.85 -7.13
N VAL A 20 -26.84 26.76 -7.55
CA VAL A 20 -26.67 25.43 -6.92
C VAL A 20 -26.39 24.32 -7.95
N ALA A 21 -25.66 24.66 -9.01
CA ALA A 21 -25.00 23.65 -9.84
C ALA A 21 -23.52 24.00 -9.86
N GLY A 22 -22.85 23.78 -8.73
CA GLY A 22 -21.40 23.72 -8.70
C GLY A 22 -20.93 22.70 -9.73
N ASP A 23 -19.94 23.08 -10.50
CA ASP A 23 -19.23 22.22 -11.44
C ASP A 23 -18.71 20.97 -10.72
N VAL A 24 -19.52 19.91 -10.76
CA VAL A 24 -19.03 18.56 -10.54
C VAL A 24 -18.11 18.30 -11.73
N CYS A 25 -16.82 18.19 -11.48
CA CYS A 25 -15.83 17.66 -12.43
C CYS A 25 -16.38 16.39 -13.08
N LYS A 26 -17.00 16.54 -14.26
CA LYS A 26 -17.32 15.43 -15.13
C LYS A 26 -16.00 15.09 -15.83
N PRO A 27 -15.40 13.91 -15.59
CA PRO A 27 -14.24 13.52 -16.37
C PRO A 27 -14.67 13.50 -17.85
N PRO A 28 -13.80 13.93 -18.78
CA PRO A 28 -14.11 13.86 -20.19
C PRO A 28 -14.41 12.40 -20.54
N ARG A 29 -15.57 12.15 -21.18
CA ARG A 29 -15.83 10.87 -21.83
C ARG A 29 -14.88 10.77 -23.01
N VAL A 30 -13.76 10.10 -22.80
CA VAL A 30 -13.00 9.50 -23.89
C VAL A 30 -13.82 8.30 -24.34
N SER A 31 -14.46 8.39 -25.50
CA SER A 31 -14.93 7.22 -26.22
C SER A 31 -13.68 6.48 -26.70
N VAL A 32 -13.30 5.45 -25.96
CA VAL A 32 -12.32 4.47 -26.44
C VAL A 32 -13.10 3.56 -27.37
N ASP A 33 -12.86 3.69 -28.67
CA ASP A 33 -13.23 2.66 -29.64
C ASP A 33 -12.38 1.44 -29.31
N ILE A 34 -12.93 0.53 -28.50
CA ILE A 34 -12.32 -0.78 -28.29
C ILE A 34 -12.61 -1.57 -29.57
N GLU A 35 -11.70 -1.47 -30.53
CA GLU A 35 -11.54 -2.56 -31.48
C GLU A 35 -11.30 -3.82 -30.65
N ALA A 36 -12.16 -4.82 -30.83
CA ALA A 36 -12.09 -6.08 -30.13
C ALA A 36 -10.80 -6.81 -30.56
N ASN A 37 -9.69 -6.44 -29.93
CA ASN A 37 -8.46 -7.20 -30.00
C ASN A 37 -8.77 -8.55 -29.38
N ASN A 38 -8.62 -9.58 -30.21
CA ASN A 38 -8.87 -10.99 -29.94
C ASN A 38 -8.61 -11.32 -28.47
N ALA A 39 -9.62 -11.87 -27.78
CA ALA A 39 -9.54 -12.22 -26.37
C ALA A 39 -8.37 -13.16 -26.02
N THR A 40 -7.72 -13.77 -27.02
CA THR A 40 -6.49 -14.55 -26.87
C THR A 40 -5.26 -13.71 -26.49
N ASP A 41 -5.18 -12.43 -26.86
CA ASP A 41 -4.00 -11.57 -26.56
C ASP A 41 -3.94 -11.12 -25.09
N ILE A 42 -5.08 -11.07 -24.41
CA ILE A 42 -5.16 -10.73 -22.98
C ILE A 42 -4.79 -11.92 -22.10
N VAL A 43 -5.01 -13.15 -22.59
CA VAL A 43 -4.67 -14.38 -21.86
C VAL A 43 -3.17 -14.71 -21.98
N ASP A 44 -2.54 -14.36 -23.09
CA ASP A 44 -1.12 -14.67 -23.33
C ASP A 44 -0.13 -13.74 -22.59
N ASN A 45 -0.49 -12.48 -22.33
CA ASN A 45 0.39 -11.55 -21.60
C ASN A 45 0.34 -11.66 -20.07
N ALA A 46 -0.72 -12.25 -19.51
CA ALA A 46 -0.81 -12.51 -18.07
C ALA A 46 0.02 -13.74 -17.63
N ALA A 47 0.35 -14.63 -18.58
CA ALA A 47 0.95 -15.93 -18.32
C ALA A 47 2.48 -15.91 -18.09
N ALA A 48 3.18 -14.79 -18.26
CA ALA A 48 4.63 -14.72 -18.04
C ALA A 48 5.14 -13.32 -17.64
N ALA A 49 4.48 -12.63 -16.71
CA ALA A 49 5.12 -11.48 -16.10
C ALA A 49 6.42 -11.94 -15.42
N SER A 50 7.56 -11.60 -16.02
CA SER A 50 8.91 -12.00 -15.60
C SER A 50 9.44 -11.16 -14.43
N CYS A 51 8.57 -10.39 -13.78
CA CYS A 51 8.86 -9.52 -12.66
C CYS A 51 8.24 -10.05 -11.38
N PHE A 52 8.89 -9.77 -10.26
CA PHE A 52 8.41 -10.12 -8.94
C PHE A 52 7.33 -9.12 -8.48
N PRO A 53 6.22 -9.58 -7.84
CA PRO A 53 5.91 -10.95 -7.42
C PRO A 53 4.85 -11.64 -8.29
N ALA A 54 4.86 -11.46 -9.61
CA ALA A 54 3.90 -12.14 -10.48
C ALA A 54 3.88 -13.66 -10.24
N LEU A 55 2.73 -14.32 -10.47
CA LEU A 55 2.56 -15.75 -10.13
C LEU A 55 3.53 -16.66 -10.89
N GLY A 56 3.87 -16.30 -12.13
CA GLY A 56 4.86 -17.01 -12.94
C GLY A 56 6.33 -16.72 -12.59
N PHE A 57 6.60 -15.69 -11.76
CA PHE A 57 7.96 -15.34 -11.37
C PHE A 57 8.59 -16.45 -10.53
N GLN A 58 9.82 -16.83 -10.89
CA GLN A 58 10.61 -17.82 -10.17
C GLN A 58 11.73 -17.10 -9.41
N MET A 59 11.77 -17.30 -8.09
CA MET A 59 12.85 -16.75 -7.27
C MET A 59 14.19 -17.38 -7.68
N PRO A 60 15.24 -16.57 -7.92
CA PRO A 60 16.56 -17.10 -8.25
C PRO A 60 17.18 -17.83 -7.07
N SER A 61 18.07 -18.78 -7.36
CA SER A 61 18.79 -19.55 -6.33
C SER A 61 19.85 -18.72 -5.59
N SER A 62 20.33 -17.63 -6.20
CA SER A 62 21.27 -16.67 -5.63
C SER A 62 20.68 -15.26 -5.60
N VAL A 63 21.17 -14.43 -4.68
CA VAL A 63 20.73 -13.04 -4.55
C VAL A 63 21.31 -12.22 -5.71
N PRO A 64 20.48 -11.53 -6.52
CA PRO A 64 20.97 -10.68 -7.59
C PRO A 64 21.78 -9.48 -7.07
N SER A 65 22.58 -8.87 -7.95
CA SER A 65 23.32 -7.65 -7.62
C SER A 65 22.48 -6.38 -7.72
N SER A 66 21.37 -6.39 -8.49
CA SER A 66 20.56 -5.19 -8.76
C SER A 66 19.05 -5.47 -8.78
N LEU A 67 18.25 -4.42 -8.56
CA LEU A 67 16.78 -4.45 -8.63
C LEU A 67 16.24 -4.12 -10.05
N ASN A 68 17.10 -4.03 -11.06
CA ASN A 68 16.68 -3.67 -12.42
C ASN A 68 15.67 -4.69 -12.96
N ASN A 69 14.48 -4.20 -13.33
CA ASN A 69 13.34 -5.02 -13.76
C ASN A 69 12.89 -6.10 -12.75
N TRP A 70 13.25 -5.93 -11.47
CA TRP A 70 12.87 -6.87 -10.42
C TRP A 70 11.38 -6.74 -10.10
N TRP A 71 10.95 -5.56 -9.67
CA TRP A 71 9.57 -5.32 -9.28
C TRP A 71 8.67 -5.12 -10.50
N CYS A 72 7.48 -5.70 -10.45
CA CYS A 72 6.45 -5.36 -11.42
C CYS A 72 6.07 -3.88 -11.32
N PRO A 73 5.71 -3.23 -12.43
CA PRO A 73 5.12 -1.90 -12.39
C PRO A 73 3.82 -1.91 -11.59
N TYR A 74 3.58 -0.86 -10.78
CA TYR A 74 2.37 -0.77 -9.95
C TYR A 74 1.05 -0.89 -10.73
N ASN A 75 1.01 -0.42 -11.99
CA ASN A 75 -0.17 -0.54 -12.84
C ASN A 75 -0.45 -1.99 -13.33
N GLN A 76 0.45 -2.93 -13.06
CA GLN A 76 0.27 -4.37 -13.31
C GLN A 76 0.02 -5.17 -12.00
N GLU A 77 0.13 -4.51 -10.84
CA GLU A 77 -0.15 -5.08 -9.52
C GLU A 77 -1.64 -4.88 -9.15
N TYR A 78 -2.54 -5.56 -9.86
CA TYR A 78 -4.00 -5.49 -9.63
C TYR A 78 -4.60 -6.87 -9.32
N ALA A 79 -5.90 -6.92 -8.98
CA ALA A 79 -6.64 -8.09 -8.48
C ALA A 79 -6.23 -8.49 -7.06
N PHE A 80 -6.49 -9.75 -6.66
CA PHE A 80 -6.09 -10.21 -5.34
C PHE A 80 -4.56 -10.17 -5.19
N MET A 81 -4.11 -9.42 -4.19
CA MET A 81 -2.68 -9.21 -3.94
C MET A 81 -2.17 -10.09 -2.81
N GLY A 82 -2.98 -10.33 -1.77
CA GLY A 82 -2.57 -11.15 -0.64
C GLY A 82 -3.28 -10.78 0.66
N PHE A 83 -2.59 -10.99 1.78
CA PHE A 83 -3.20 -11.02 3.11
C PHE A 83 -2.55 -10.01 4.06
N SER A 84 -3.31 -9.52 5.03
CA SER A 84 -2.70 -9.00 6.26
C SER A 84 -2.29 -10.21 7.14
N TYR A 85 -1.07 -10.20 7.65
CA TYR A 85 -0.48 -11.31 8.39
C TYR A 85 0.02 -10.84 9.76
N GLU A 86 -0.56 -11.42 10.81
CA GLU A 86 -0.34 -11.01 12.19
C GLU A 86 0.87 -11.71 12.82
N VAL A 87 1.78 -10.95 13.44
CA VAL A 87 3.08 -11.46 13.91
C VAL A 87 3.31 -11.45 15.42
N SER A 88 2.36 -11.02 16.26
CA SER A 88 2.59 -10.90 17.72
C SER A 88 2.75 -12.25 18.42
N GLN A 89 2.51 -13.38 17.72
CA GLN A 89 2.83 -14.72 18.22
C GLN A 89 4.31 -15.11 17.98
N CYS A 90 5.14 -14.21 17.44
CA CYS A 90 6.57 -14.42 17.24
C CYS A 90 6.89 -15.74 16.53
N GLN A 91 6.20 -15.98 15.41
CA GLN A 91 6.29 -17.21 14.63
C GLN A 91 7.75 -17.60 14.34
N SER A 92 8.03 -18.91 14.42
CA SER A 92 9.32 -19.45 14.01
C SER A 92 9.50 -19.33 12.50
N LEU A 93 10.75 -19.33 12.02
CA LEU A 93 11.06 -19.38 10.59
C LEU A 93 10.37 -20.56 9.87
N SER A 94 10.31 -21.74 10.50
CA SER A 94 9.62 -22.91 9.91
C SER A 94 8.12 -22.67 9.73
N LYS A 95 7.48 -21.99 10.68
CA LYS A 95 6.07 -21.62 10.59
C LYS A 95 5.84 -20.57 9.50
N LEU A 96 6.64 -19.50 9.49
CA LEU A 96 6.60 -18.46 8.45
C LEU A 96 6.77 -19.06 7.05
N ARG A 97 7.75 -19.96 6.85
CA ARG A 97 7.96 -20.66 5.58
C ARG A 97 6.73 -21.46 5.14
N THR A 98 6.10 -22.17 6.06
CA THR A 98 4.93 -23.00 5.77
C THR A 98 3.76 -22.11 5.34
N GLU A 99 3.45 -21.10 6.14
CA GLU A 99 2.29 -20.22 5.92
C GLU A 99 2.48 -19.32 4.69
N PHE A 100 3.69 -18.79 4.45
CA PHE A 100 3.96 -17.97 3.27
C PHE A 100 3.91 -18.79 1.98
N LYS A 101 4.36 -20.05 2.01
CA LYS A 101 4.20 -20.98 0.87
C LYS A 101 2.73 -21.34 0.63
N ASP A 102 1.94 -21.49 1.69
CA ASP A 102 0.51 -21.75 1.55
C ASP A 102 -0.22 -20.55 0.93
N ILE A 103 0.08 -19.33 1.40
CA ILE A 103 -0.39 -18.07 0.79
C ILE A 103 -0.06 -18.05 -0.70
N ARG A 104 1.18 -18.38 -1.09
CA ARG A 104 1.59 -18.40 -2.50
C ARG A 104 0.85 -19.46 -3.30
N ASN A 105 0.85 -20.70 -2.83
CA ASN A 105 0.52 -21.86 -3.67
C ASN A 105 -0.97 -22.23 -3.61
N THR A 106 -1.62 -22.03 -2.48
CA THR A 106 -3.04 -22.36 -2.30
C THR A 106 -3.93 -21.20 -2.69
N PHE A 107 -3.53 -19.97 -2.35
CA PHE A 107 -4.37 -18.78 -2.52
C PHE A 107 -3.91 -17.85 -3.64
N SER A 108 -2.80 -18.16 -4.32
CA SER A 108 -2.19 -17.26 -5.31
C SER A 108 -1.90 -15.86 -4.73
N GLY A 109 -1.60 -15.79 -3.43
CA GLY A 109 -1.18 -14.58 -2.76
C GLY A 109 0.22 -14.17 -3.21
N ARG A 110 0.41 -12.88 -3.46
CA ARG A 110 1.66 -12.28 -3.93
C ARG A 110 2.35 -11.44 -2.86
N TYR A 111 1.60 -10.97 -1.87
CA TYR A 111 2.10 -10.18 -0.77
C TYR A 111 1.57 -10.65 0.58
N VAL A 112 2.36 -10.41 1.62
CA VAL A 112 1.86 -10.26 2.98
C VAL A 112 2.06 -8.83 3.43
N ARG A 113 1.03 -8.24 4.03
CA ARG A 113 1.15 -7.01 4.80
C ARG A 113 1.26 -7.37 6.26
N LEU A 114 2.41 -7.10 6.87
CA LEU A 114 2.60 -7.40 8.28
C LEU A 114 1.62 -6.56 9.12
N TYR A 115 1.20 -7.14 10.23
CA TYR A 115 0.43 -6.52 11.29
C TYR A 115 1.00 -6.98 12.63
N GLY A 116 0.94 -6.14 13.67
CA GLY A 116 1.54 -6.44 14.96
C GLY A 116 3.07 -6.31 14.99
N ALA A 117 3.66 -6.75 16.11
CA ALA A 117 5.11 -6.73 16.31
C ALA A 117 5.61 -7.98 17.03
N CYS A 118 6.84 -8.37 16.72
CA CYS A 118 7.59 -9.34 17.51
C CYS A 118 8.99 -8.79 17.79
N ASP A 119 9.31 -8.61 19.06
CA ASP A 119 10.58 -8.01 19.51
C ASP A 119 11.69 -9.07 19.70
N ARG A 120 11.49 -10.29 19.18
CA ARG A 120 12.52 -11.33 19.16
C ARG A 120 13.64 -10.93 18.21
N SER A 121 14.88 -11.01 18.69
CA SER A 121 16.07 -10.81 17.85
C SER A 121 16.07 -11.72 16.62
N GLY A 122 16.34 -11.15 15.45
CA GLY A 122 16.35 -11.86 14.16
C GLY A 122 14.97 -12.15 13.57
N PHE A 123 13.86 -11.72 14.18
CA PHE A 123 12.53 -12.02 13.65
C PHE A 123 12.31 -11.48 12.22
N TYR A 124 12.72 -10.24 11.93
CA TYR A 124 12.57 -9.69 10.58
C TYR A 124 13.49 -10.39 9.55
N ASP A 125 14.65 -10.92 9.96
CA ASP A 125 15.48 -11.76 9.09
C ASP A 125 14.77 -13.07 8.73
N ASP A 126 14.05 -13.65 9.69
CA ASP A 126 13.23 -14.85 9.45
C ASP A 126 12.08 -14.54 8.49
N VAL A 127 11.42 -13.38 8.62
CA VAL A 127 10.38 -12.92 7.69
C VAL A 127 10.94 -12.77 6.28
N VAL A 128 12.07 -12.06 6.12
CA VAL A 128 12.75 -11.87 4.83
C VAL A 128 13.13 -13.22 4.21
N THR A 129 13.67 -14.14 5.01
CA THR A 129 14.07 -15.47 4.55
C THR A 129 12.87 -16.30 4.09
N ALA A 130 11.80 -16.33 4.88
CA ALA A 130 10.58 -17.04 4.54
C ALA A 130 9.91 -16.47 3.28
N ALA A 131 9.86 -15.14 3.15
CA ALA A 131 9.27 -14.46 2.00
C ALA A 131 10.06 -14.74 0.72
N TRP A 132 11.39 -14.70 0.79
CA TRP A 132 12.29 -15.06 -0.31
C TRP A 132 12.04 -16.50 -0.78
N GLU A 133 11.98 -17.45 0.15
CA GLU A 133 11.79 -18.86 -0.20
C GLU A 133 10.38 -19.21 -0.67
N ALA A 134 9.37 -18.43 -0.27
CA ALA A 134 7.99 -18.59 -0.72
C ALA A 134 7.70 -17.84 -2.03
N GLY A 135 8.56 -16.90 -2.45
CA GLY A 135 8.31 -16.07 -3.62
C GLY A 135 7.15 -15.10 -3.43
N ILE A 136 7.04 -14.50 -2.24
CA ILE A 136 6.06 -13.45 -1.94
C ILE A 136 6.73 -12.17 -1.47
N GLY A 137 6.13 -11.01 -1.79
CA GLY A 137 6.58 -9.72 -1.29
C GLY A 137 6.04 -9.43 0.12
N VAL A 138 6.66 -8.47 0.79
CA VAL A 138 6.33 -8.05 2.15
C VAL A 138 6.08 -6.55 2.16
N HIS A 139 4.94 -6.15 2.72
CA HIS A 139 4.74 -4.78 3.20
C HIS A 139 5.10 -4.80 4.69
N ALA A 140 6.32 -4.36 4.99
CA ALA A 140 6.87 -4.39 6.33
C ALA A 140 6.27 -3.26 7.18
N LEU A 141 6.19 -3.45 8.50
CA LEU A 141 5.48 -2.55 9.40
C LEU A 141 6.38 -2.11 10.55
N VAL A 142 6.45 -0.80 10.76
CA VAL A 142 6.83 -0.22 12.04
C VAL A 142 5.55 -0.09 12.86
N TRP A 143 5.41 -0.98 13.84
CA TRP A 143 4.23 -1.10 14.68
C TRP A 143 4.27 -0.15 15.88
N PHE A 144 3.37 0.84 15.91
CA PHE A 144 3.12 1.73 17.04
C PHE A 144 2.48 0.98 18.21
N GLY A 145 1.51 0.12 17.93
CA GLY A 145 0.71 -0.53 18.97
C GLY A 145 -0.33 0.39 19.58
N PHE A 146 -0.97 -0.07 20.65
CA PHE A 146 -2.12 0.59 21.27
C PHE A 146 -1.81 1.12 22.67
N ASP A 147 -0.56 1.01 23.12
CA ASP A 147 -0.14 1.34 24.49
C ASP A 147 0.38 2.78 24.64
N GLY A 148 0.52 3.51 23.53
CA GLY A 148 1.03 4.88 23.52
C GLY A 148 2.50 5.00 23.95
N THR A 149 3.27 3.91 23.83
CA THR A 149 4.69 3.89 24.24
C THR A 149 5.65 4.08 23.06
N ASP A 150 6.90 4.44 23.36
CA ASP A 150 7.95 4.67 22.37
C ASP A 150 8.64 3.39 21.86
N GLN A 151 8.10 2.20 22.15
CA GLN A 151 8.67 0.92 21.72
C GLN A 151 8.83 0.82 20.19
N TRP A 152 7.97 1.52 19.44
CA TRP A 152 8.01 1.58 17.98
C TRP A 152 9.32 2.15 17.43
N ILE A 153 10.02 3.02 18.17
CA ILE A 153 11.32 3.57 17.78
C ILE A 153 12.36 2.45 17.69
N GLY A 154 12.43 1.58 18.71
CA GLY A 154 13.33 0.43 18.69
C GLY A 154 12.98 -0.58 17.59
N ARG A 155 11.68 -0.77 17.33
CA ARG A 155 11.19 -1.63 16.23
C ARG A 155 11.55 -1.07 14.85
N ARG A 156 11.42 0.25 14.67
CA ARG A 156 11.84 0.98 13.47
C ARG A 156 13.32 0.75 13.20
N ASP A 157 14.17 1.00 14.20
CA ASP A 157 15.63 0.91 14.05
C ASP A 157 16.06 -0.54 13.78
N THR A 158 15.41 -1.51 14.44
CA THR A 158 15.63 -2.95 14.20
C THR A 158 15.25 -3.35 12.77
N LEU A 159 14.13 -2.85 12.26
CA LEU A 159 13.69 -3.10 10.89
C LEU A 159 14.68 -2.48 9.89
N ILE A 160 15.04 -1.20 10.04
CA ILE A 160 16.03 -0.53 9.17
C ILE A 160 17.34 -1.33 9.14
N LYS A 161 17.84 -1.74 10.31
CA LYS A 161 19.06 -2.55 10.42
C LYS A 161 18.92 -3.88 9.67
N THR A 162 17.77 -4.54 9.76
CA THR A 162 17.51 -5.79 9.02
C THR A 162 17.52 -5.54 7.52
N LEU A 163 16.86 -4.48 7.05
CA LEU A 163 16.77 -4.14 5.63
C LEU A 163 18.14 -3.86 5.00
N HIS A 164 19.06 -3.26 5.76
CA HIS A 164 20.43 -2.98 5.33
C HIS A 164 21.35 -4.21 5.40
N ASN A 165 21.24 -5.02 6.44
CA ASN A 165 22.19 -6.12 6.68
C ASN A 165 21.82 -7.43 5.95
N ASN A 166 20.53 -7.65 5.67
CA ASN A 166 20.08 -8.85 5.00
C ASN A 166 20.07 -8.65 3.48
N PRO A 167 20.95 -9.34 2.71
CA PRO A 167 21.08 -9.10 1.28
C PRO A 167 19.81 -9.40 0.48
N LYS A 168 18.89 -10.21 1.03
CA LYS A 168 17.60 -10.54 0.40
C LYS A 168 16.53 -9.48 0.66
N ALA A 169 16.69 -8.62 1.67
CA ALA A 169 15.60 -7.77 2.17
C ALA A 169 15.04 -6.81 1.11
N LYS A 170 15.90 -6.14 0.35
CA LYS A 170 15.48 -5.20 -0.71
C LYS A 170 14.72 -5.85 -1.87
N PHE A 171 14.85 -7.17 -2.03
CA PHE A 171 14.19 -7.93 -3.09
C PHE A 171 12.81 -8.46 -2.69
N VAL A 172 12.52 -8.53 -1.39
CA VAL A 172 11.22 -9.03 -0.91
C VAL A 172 10.40 -7.95 -0.22
N THR A 173 11.03 -6.88 0.28
CA THR A 173 10.32 -5.78 0.94
C THR A 173 9.86 -4.76 -0.11
N ARG A 174 8.55 -4.74 -0.40
CA ARG A 174 7.96 -3.84 -1.40
C ARG A 174 7.77 -2.42 -0.89
N VAL A 175 7.49 -2.28 0.41
CA VAL A 175 7.23 -1.02 1.08
C VAL A 175 7.41 -1.19 2.59
N VAL A 176 7.83 -0.14 3.28
CA VAL A 176 7.73 -0.02 4.74
C VAL A 176 6.60 0.93 5.09
N GLN A 177 5.75 0.55 6.03
CA GLN A 177 4.65 1.37 6.54
C GLN A 177 4.85 1.71 8.02
N PHE A 178 4.59 2.97 8.37
CA PHE A 178 4.34 3.38 9.75
C PHE A 178 2.87 3.08 10.10
N GLY A 179 2.60 2.35 11.19
CA GLY A 179 1.23 1.96 11.54
C GLY A 179 1.10 1.06 12.76
N SER A 180 -0.07 0.50 13.04
CA SER A 180 -1.33 0.97 12.48
C SER A 180 -1.69 2.34 13.05
N GLU A 181 -2.28 3.16 12.19
CA GLU A 181 -3.19 4.25 12.56
C GLU A 181 -2.62 5.36 13.46
N PRO A 182 -1.39 5.85 13.21
CA PRO A 182 -0.71 6.81 14.09
C PRO A 182 -1.48 8.12 14.33
N LEU A 183 -2.26 8.60 13.35
CA LEU A 183 -3.06 9.81 13.49
C LEU A 183 -4.39 9.55 14.19
N TYR A 184 -5.03 8.41 13.89
CA TYR A 184 -6.29 8.04 14.53
C TYR A 184 -6.09 7.70 16.02
N ASP A 185 -4.99 7.01 16.35
CA ASP A 185 -4.62 6.61 17.70
C ASP A 185 -3.86 7.70 18.46
N TRP A 186 -3.66 8.88 17.84
CA TRP A 186 -2.99 10.04 18.45
C TRP A 186 -1.55 9.76 18.90
N VAL A 187 -0.86 8.86 18.21
CA VAL A 187 0.51 8.48 18.56
C VAL A 187 1.49 9.59 18.23
N LEU A 188 1.32 10.21 17.05
CA LEU A 188 2.11 11.34 16.59
C LEU A 188 1.19 12.39 15.96
N ASP A 189 1.56 13.66 16.09
CA ASP A 189 0.93 14.70 15.28
C ASP A 189 1.36 14.59 13.80
N PRO A 190 0.64 15.24 12.87
CA PRO A 190 0.93 15.13 11.44
C PRO A 190 2.34 15.54 11.04
N ASP A 191 2.92 16.57 11.68
CA ASP A 191 4.25 17.09 11.35
C ASP A 191 5.33 16.13 11.83
N GLN A 192 5.16 15.56 13.03
CA GLN A 192 6.03 14.51 13.57
C GLN A 192 5.98 13.25 12.70
N LEU A 193 4.79 12.76 12.35
CA LEU A 193 4.65 11.61 11.46
C LEU A 193 5.28 11.87 10.09
N ALA A 194 5.09 13.07 9.53
CA ALA A 194 5.70 13.46 8.26
C ALA A 194 7.22 13.57 8.35
N ALA A 195 7.78 13.95 9.51
CA ALA A 195 9.22 13.94 9.76
C ALA A 195 9.77 12.50 9.79
N GLU A 196 9.10 11.60 10.50
CA GLU A 196 9.45 10.17 10.56
C GLU A 196 9.42 9.51 9.18
N VAL A 197 8.37 9.75 8.39
CA VAL A 197 8.27 9.26 7.01
C VAL A 197 9.40 9.81 6.13
N ARG A 198 9.71 11.10 6.22
CA ARG A 198 10.81 11.70 5.43
C ARG A 198 12.18 11.17 5.84
N SER A 199 12.42 10.99 7.14
CA SER A 199 13.65 10.41 7.65
C SER A 199 13.84 8.99 7.13
N MET A 200 12.84 8.12 7.28
CA MET A 200 12.93 6.74 6.78
C MET A 200 13.07 6.66 5.26
N LYS A 201 12.41 7.55 4.50
CA LYS A 201 12.62 7.63 3.04
C LYS A 201 14.07 7.90 2.68
N SER A 202 14.76 8.75 3.44
CA SER A 202 16.19 9.02 3.25
C SER A 202 17.03 7.79 3.60
N GLU A 203 16.74 7.14 4.73
CA GLU A 203 17.48 5.95 5.21
C GLU A 203 17.34 4.71 4.32
N LEU A 204 16.27 4.61 3.53
CA LEU A 204 15.98 3.46 2.67
C LEU A 204 16.16 3.76 1.16
N ALA A 205 16.64 4.95 0.82
CA ALA A 205 16.74 5.41 -0.57
C ALA A 205 17.70 4.54 -1.41
N ASP A 206 18.81 4.11 -0.83
CA ASP A 206 19.81 3.24 -1.44
C ASP A 206 19.29 1.81 -1.67
N LEU A 207 18.40 1.35 -0.79
CA LEU A 207 17.69 0.08 -0.93
C LEU A 207 16.52 0.15 -1.92
N GLN A 208 16.14 1.35 -2.36
CA GLN A 208 15.01 1.62 -3.24
C GLN A 208 13.67 1.10 -2.67
N ILE A 209 13.51 1.15 -1.34
CA ILE A 209 12.28 0.72 -0.66
C ILE A 209 11.41 1.95 -0.36
N PRO A 210 10.21 2.06 -0.95
CA PRO A 210 9.26 3.12 -0.63
C PRO A 210 8.80 3.07 0.83
N VAL A 211 8.39 4.23 1.34
CA VAL A 211 7.79 4.37 2.68
C VAL A 211 6.40 4.97 2.55
N THR A 212 5.44 4.39 3.27
CA THR A 212 4.05 4.84 3.36
C THR A 212 3.58 4.85 4.82
N ILE A 213 2.32 5.18 5.03
CA ILE A 213 1.63 5.03 6.31
C ILE A 213 0.44 4.09 6.14
N SER A 214 0.10 3.38 7.21
CA SER A 214 -1.12 2.60 7.31
C SER A 214 -2.05 3.32 8.28
N GLU A 215 -3.09 3.94 7.78
CA GLU A 215 -3.91 4.88 8.53
C GLU A 215 -5.40 4.67 8.25
N MET A 216 -6.25 4.99 9.23
CA MET A 216 -7.69 5.03 9.06
C MET A 216 -8.06 6.29 8.27
N ALA A 217 -9.02 6.19 7.35
CA ALA A 217 -9.44 7.34 6.54
C ALA A 217 -9.81 8.58 7.38
N TYR A 218 -10.37 8.37 8.58
CA TYR A 218 -10.70 9.44 9.51
C TYR A 218 -9.48 10.18 10.08
N GLY A 219 -8.35 9.50 10.27
CA GLY A 219 -7.11 10.12 10.76
C GLY A 219 -6.64 11.29 9.88
N TYR A 220 -6.83 11.18 8.56
CA TYR A 220 -6.54 12.26 7.62
C TYR A 220 -7.52 13.44 7.70
N GLN A 221 -8.77 13.20 8.08
CA GLN A 221 -9.79 14.25 8.15
C GLN A 221 -9.65 15.04 9.45
N ALA A 222 -9.50 14.32 10.57
CA ALA A 222 -9.39 14.92 11.89
C ALA A 222 -8.12 15.78 12.04
N SER A 223 -7.05 15.42 11.34
CA SER A 223 -5.79 16.16 11.34
C SER A 223 -5.80 17.47 10.55
N LEU A 224 -6.75 17.68 9.63
CA LEU A 224 -6.91 18.95 8.90
C LEU A 224 -7.66 20.03 9.70
N SER A 225 -8.29 19.64 10.81
CA SER A 225 -9.11 20.53 11.64
C SER A 225 -8.41 20.95 12.94
N ARG A 226 -7.11 20.67 13.06
CA ARG A 226 -6.26 21.01 14.21
C ARG A 226 -5.09 21.85 13.72
#